data_AF-A0A1F2TF61-F1
#
_entry.id   AF-A0A1F2TF61-F1
#
_cell.length_a   1.000
_cell.length_b   1.000
_cell.length_c   1.000
_cell.angle_alpha   90.00
_cell.angle_beta   90.00
_cell.angle_gamma   90.00
#
_symmetry.space_group_name_H-M   'P 1'
#
loop_
_entity.id
_entity.type
_entity.pdbx_description
1 polymer ?
#
loop_
_entity_poly.entity_id
_entity_poly.type
_entity_poly.pdbx_seq_one_letter_code
_entity_poly.pdbx_strand_id
1 'polypeptide(L)'
;MLKERGISTSICDLPDGADVTGNGIAALLIGIMASVAEWERERIRERTADQKRLAKDQGRYLGGKIPWDKNVVNGKLVDDDSKRTVVRKLREWRGEGVPLRDCEARVKKHYKTSLSVDAIRRLTQE
;
A
#
# COMPACT_ATOMS: atom_id res chain seq x y z
N MET A 1 -17.09 -17.74 -18.62
CA MET A 1 -18.04 -16.65 -18.28
C MET A 1 -19.25 -16.53 -19.22
N LEU A 2 -19.13 -16.50 -20.56
CA LEU A 2 -20.30 -16.50 -21.48
C LEU A 2 -20.72 -17.92 -21.91
N LYS A 3 -19.74 -18.77 -22.27
CA LYS A 3 -19.93 -20.21 -22.52
C LYS A 3 -20.61 -20.94 -21.35
N GLU A 4 -20.13 -20.69 -20.14
CA GLU A 4 -20.69 -21.25 -18.89
C GLU A 4 -22.12 -20.80 -18.62
N ARG A 5 -22.57 -19.71 -19.25
CA ARG A 5 -23.93 -19.19 -19.19
C ARG A 5 -24.80 -19.67 -20.38
N GLY A 6 -24.27 -20.56 -21.23
CA GLY A 6 -24.97 -21.04 -22.43
C GLY A 6 -25.12 -20.00 -23.53
N ILE A 7 -24.35 -18.91 -23.49
CA ILE A 7 -24.42 -17.82 -24.47
C ILE A 7 -23.37 -18.08 -25.56
N SER A 8 -23.83 -18.22 -26.81
CA SER A 8 -22.95 -18.30 -27.97
C SER A 8 -22.37 -16.94 -28.33
N THR A 9 -21.15 -16.95 -28.84
CA THR A 9 -20.39 -15.78 -29.24
C THR A 9 -19.87 -15.99 -30.64
N SER A 10 -19.86 -14.93 -31.44
CA SER A 10 -19.38 -14.93 -32.83
C SER A 10 -18.50 -13.70 -33.04
N ILE A 11 -17.49 -13.83 -33.90
CA ILE A 11 -16.62 -12.73 -34.32
C ILE A 11 -16.96 -12.42 -35.76
N CYS A 12 -17.39 -11.18 -36.03
CA CYS A 12 -17.92 -10.77 -37.34
C CYS A 12 -16.91 -10.94 -38.50
N ASP A 13 -15.61 -10.88 -38.20
CA ASP A 13 -14.55 -11.04 -39.20
C ASP A 13 -14.20 -12.50 -39.50
N LEU A 14 -14.82 -13.46 -38.80
CA LEU A 14 -14.70 -14.88 -39.16
C LEU A 14 -15.75 -15.24 -40.22
N PRO A 15 -15.37 -15.98 -41.28
CA PRO A 15 -16.33 -16.44 -42.28
C PRO A 15 -17.47 -17.23 -41.62
N ASP A 16 -18.68 -17.02 -42.15
CA ASP A 16 -19.94 -17.63 -41.73
C ASP A 16 -20.42 -17.31 -40.31
N GLY A 17 -19.84 -16.30 -39.64
CA GLY A 17 -20.21 -15.97 -38.27
C GLY A 17 -19.98 -17.15 -37.32
N ALA A 18 -18.99 -17.98 -37.65
CA ALA A 18 -18.72 -19.25 -36.98
C ALA A 18 -18.71 -19.10 -35.46
N ASP A 19 -19.47 -19.96 -34.79
CA ASP A 19 -19.57 -19.98 -33.33
C ASP A 19 -18.18 -20.20 -32.71
N VAL A 20 -17.66 -19.17 -32.04
CA VAL A 20 -16.36 -19.18 -31.39
C VAL A 20 -16.44 -19.81 -30.00
N THR A 21 -17.61 -20.24 -29.56
CA THR A 21 -17.80 -20.80 -28.22
C THR A 21 -17.35 -22.26 -28.12
N GLY A 22 -17.11 -22.93 -29.26
CA GLY A 22 -16.74 -24.35 -29.35
C GLY A 22 -15.58 -24.72 -30.29
N ASN A 23 -15.00 -23.77 -31.04
CA ASN A 23 -13.93 -24.04 -32.01
C ASN A 23 -12.52 -23.83 -31.40
N GLY A 24 -11.54 -24.66 -31.76
CA GLY A 24 -10.15 -24.58 -31.29
C GLY A 24 -9.46 -23.25 -31.60
N ILE A 25 -9.82 -22.59 -32.71
CA ILE A 25 -9.31 -21.26 -33.08
C ILE A 25 -9.74 -20.19 -32.06
N ALA A 26 -10.96 -20.29 -31.57
CA ALA A 26 -11.48 -19.34 -30.60
C ALA A 26 -10.87 -19.53 -29.20
N ALA A 27 -10.65 -20.79 -28.80
CA ALA A 27 -9.92 -21.10 -27.58
C ALA A 27 -8.50 -20.52 -27.63
N LEU A 28 -7.82 -20.62 -28.79
CA LEU A 28 -6.52 -20.01 -29.02
C LEU A 28 -6.57 -18.49 -28.93
N LEU A 29 -7.50 -17.83 -29.63
CA LEU A 29 -7.62 -16.38 -29.61
C LEU A 29 -7.93 -15.83 -28.21
N ILE A 30 -8.87 -16.47 -27.48
CA ILE A 30 -9.18 -16.10 -26.10
C ILE A 30 -7.95 -16.30 -25.21
N GLY A 31 -7.21 -17.40 -25.39
CA GLY A 31 -5.97 -17.65 -24.68
C GLY A 31 -4.94 -16.55 -24.91
N ILE A 32 -4.71 -16.17 -26.16
CA ILE A 32 -3.80 -15.07 -26.53
C ILE A 32 -4.26 -13.76 -25.90
N MET A 33 -5.55 -13.40 -26.01
CA MET A 33 -6.09 -12.18 -25.39
C MET A 33 -5.95 -12.20 -23.86
N ALA A 34 -6.15 -13.35 -23.22
CA ALA A 34 -5.96 -13.50 -21.79
C ALA A 34 -4.49 -13.30 -21.40
N SER A 35 -3.55 -13.89 -22.15
CA SER A 35 -2.11 -13.70 -21.94
C SER A 35 -1.69 -12.24 -22.13
N VAL A 36 -2.20 -11.56 -23.16
CA VAL A 36 -1.94 -10.12 -23.39
C VAL A 36 -2.53 -9.28 -22.25
N ALA A 37 -3.74 -9.58 -21.80
CA ALA A 37 -4.37 -8.88 -20.68
C ALA A 37 -3.62 -9.11 -19.35
N GLU A 38 -3.03 -10.29 -19.16
CA GLU A 38 -2.19 -10.59 -18.00
C GLU A 38 -0.85 -9.84 -18.07
N TRP A 39 -0.20 -9.84 -19.24
CA TRP A 39 1.01 -9.07 -19.49
C TRP A 39 0.82 -7.56 -19.24
N GLU A 40 -0.25 -6.97 -19.76
CA GLU A 40 -0.51 -5.53 -19.56
C GLU A 40 -0.78 -5.20 -18.08
N ARG A 41 -1.50 -6.08 -17.36
CA ARG A 41 -1.71 -5.92 -15.92
C ARG A 41 -0.39 -5.94 -15.15
N GLU A 42 0.52 -6.84 -15.50
CA GLU A 42 1.83 -6.91 -14.84
C GLU A 42 2.68 -5.69 -15.16
N ARG A 43 2.74 -5.27 -16.42
CA ARG A 43 3.45 -4.04 -16.82
C ARG A 43 2.95 -2.79 -16.08
N ILE A 44 1.64 -2.65 -15.90
CA ILE A 44 1.07 -1.54 -15.13
C ILE A 44 1.47 -1.63 -13.65
N ARG A 45 1.48 -2.84 -13.06
CA ARG A 45 1.91 -3.06 -11.68
C ARG A 45 3.37 -2.69 -11.48
N GLU A 46 4.27 -3.17 -12.34
CA GLU A 46 5.69 -2.86 -12.32
C GLU A 46 5.91 -1.35 -12.37
N ARG A 47 5.35 -0.68 -13.40
CA ARG A 47 5.47 0.77 -13.54
C ARG A 47 4.95 1.52 -12.32
N THR A 48 3.81 1.10 -11.78
CA THR A 48 3.21 1.76 -10.60
C THR A 48 4.05 1.55 -9.35
N ALA A 49 4.62 0.35 -9.17
CA ALA A 49 5.52 0.04 -8.06
C ALA A 49 6.78 0.89 -8.14
N ASP A 50 7.37 1.02 -9.33
CA ASP A 50 8.58 1.84 -9.54
C ASP A 50 8.31 3.33 -9.28
N GLN A 51 7.19 3.86 -9.77
CA GLN A 51 6.80 5.25 -9.48
C GLN A 51 6.56 5.48 -7.98
N LYS A 52 5.95 4.51 -7.28
CA LYS A 52 5.79 4.59 -5.82
C LYS A 52 7.13 4.53 -5.09
N ARG A 53 8.08 3.69 -5.52
CA ARG A 53 9.44 3.63 -4.96
C ARG A 53 10.16 4.97 -5.14
N LEU A 54 10.17 5.50 -6.37
CA LEU A 54 10.76 6.80 -6.68
C LEU A 54 10.15 7.92 -5.83
N ALA A 55 8.81 7.95 -5.70
CA ALA A 55 8.13 8.94 -4.87
C ALA A 55 8.46 8.78 -3.37
N LYS A 56 8.64 7.55 -2.88
CA LYS A 56 9.12 7.28 -1.51
C LYS A 56 10.52 7.86 -1.29
N ASP A 57 11.44 7.61 -2.22
CA ASP A 57 12.83 8.08 -2.14
C ASP A 57 12.92 9.61 -2.19
N GLN A 58 11.97 10.26 -2.88
CA GLN A 58 11.80 11.72 -2.87
C GLN A 58 11.11 12.26 -1.60
N GLY A 59 10.79 11.41 -0.63
CA GLY A 59 10.11 11.77 0.62
C GLY A 59 8.64 12.13 0.46
N ARG A 60 7.99 11.76 -0.66
CA ARG A 60 6.56 12.04 -0.85
C ARG A 60 5.72 11.14 0.03
N TYR A 61 4.62 11.69 0.52
CA TYR A 61 3.62 10.93 1.24
C TYR A 61 2.77 10.11 0.25
N LEU A 62 2.76 8.79 0.42
CA LEU A 62 2.11 7.84 -0.49
C LEU A 62 0.70 7.42 -0.03
N GLY A 63 0.15 8.08 0.99
CA GLY A 63 -1.13 7.73 1.61
C GLY A 63 -0.99 6.79 2.81
N GLY A 64 -2.13 6.39 3.39
CA GLY A 64 -2.19 5.54 4.59
C GLY A 64 -2.15 6.34 5.90
N LYS A 65 -1.72 5.72 6.99
CA LYS A 65 -1.62 6.41 8.28
C LYS A 65 -0.34 7.26 8.34
N ILE A 66 -0.44 8.52 8.73
CA ILE A 66 0.72 9.38 8.99
C ILE A 66 1.36 8.95 10.31
N PRO A 67 2.69 8.69 10.35
CA PRO A 67 3.41 8.43 11.61
C PRO A 67 3.22 9.59 12.59
N TRP A 68 3.14 9.29 13.88
CA TRP A 68 2.76 10.29 14.88
C TRP A 68 3.74 11.47 14.93
N ASP A 69 5.03 11.19 14.77
CA ASP A 69 6.16 12.14 14.78
C ASP A 69 6.43 12.81 13.42
N LYS A 70 5.52 12.66 12.44
CA LYS A 70 5.62 13.29 11.12
C LYS A 70 4.38 14.07 10.79
N ASN A 71 4.53 15.03 9.88
CA ASN A 71 3.46 15.80 9.28
C ASN A 71 3.56 15.71 7.75
N VAL A 72 2.45 15.96 7.05
CA VAL A 72 2.44 16.06 5.59
C VAL A 72 2.39 17.53 5.21
N VAL A 73 3.46 18.03 4.59
CA VAL A 73 3.56 19.42 4.12
C VAL A 73 3.85 19.39 2.63
N ASN A 74 2.99 20.04 1.83
CA ASN A 74 3.09 20.05 0.36
C ASN A 74 3.24 18.63 -0.26
N GLY A 75 2.55 17.64 0.32
CA GLY A 75 2.59 16.26 -0.15
C GLY A 75 3.87 15.48 0.19
N LYS A 76 4.76 16.01 1.03
CA LYS A 76 5.95 15.33 1.55
C LYS A 76 5.81 15.02 3.03
N LEU A 77 6.39 13.90 3.46
CA LEU A 77 6.53 13.56 4.87
C LEU A 77 7.68 14.38 5.46
N VAL A 78 7.36 15.26 6.40
CA VAL A 78 8.31 16.11 7.12
C VAL A 78 8.28 15.73 8.59
N ASP A 79 9.45 15.68 9.22
CA ASP A 79 9.56 15.37 10.64
C ASP A 79 8.99 16.51 11.51
N ASP A 80 8.32 16.14 12.58
CA ASP A 80 7.86 17.07 13.62
C ASP A 80 8.86 17.05 14.77
N ASP A 81 9.78 18.02 14.81
CA ASP A 81 10.91 18.03 15.75
C ASP A 81 10.48 17.94 17.21
N SER A 82 9.34 18.55 17.56
CA SER A 82 8.77 18.49 18.91
C SER A 82 8.38 17.06 19.26
N LYS A 83 7.65 16.39 18.36
CA LYS A 83 7.21 15.01 18.58
C LYS A 83 8.37 14.01 18.48
N ARG A 84 9.32 14.23 17.58
CA ARG A 84 10.51 13.39 17.43
C ARG A 84 11.40 13.40 18.67
N THR A 85 11.45 14.53 19.37
CA THR A 85 12.12 14.63 20.69
C THR A 85 11.45 13.71 21.73
N VAL A 86 10.11 13.66 21.73
CA VAL A 86 9.35 12.74 22.60
C VAL A 86 9.66 11.28 22.24
N VAL A 87 9.65 10.92 20.95
CA VAL A 87 9.97 9.55 20.50
C VAL A 87 11.38 9.14 20.90
N ARG A 88 12.38 10.02 20.75
CA ARG A 88 13.75 9.75 21.19
C ARG A 88 13.82 9.46 22.69
N LYS A 89 13.14 10.26 23.52
CA LYS A 89 13.09 10.03 24.97
C LYS A 89 12.35 8.75 25.34
N LEU A 90 11.28 8.42 24.64
CA LEU A 90 10.58 7.15 24.82
C LEU A 90 11.50 5.96 24.53
N ARG A 91 12.29 6.01 23.44
CA ARG A 91 13.25 4.94 23.10
C ARG A 91 14.38 4.83 24.14
N GLU A 92 14.90 5.95 24.63
CA GLU A 92 15.90 6.00 25.71
C GLU A 92 15.38 5.32 26.98
N TRP A 93 14.20 5.73 27.49
CA TRP A 93 13.60 5.10 28.68
C TRP A 93 13.30 3.62 28.48
N ARG A 94 12.90 3.21 27.26
CA ARG A 94 12.68 1.80 26.96
C ARG A 94 13.99 1.00 26.94
N GLY A 95 15.08 1.59 26.46
CA GLY A 95 16.43 1.02 26.55
C GLY A 95 16.91 0.85 28.00
N GLU A 96 16.51 1.75 28.89
CA GLU A 96 16.76 1.67 30.34
C GLU A 96 15.84 0.68 31.08
N GLY A 97 14.90 0.03 30.39
CA GLY A 97 13.98 -0.95 30.98
C GLY A 97 12.74 -0.35 31.65
N VAL A 98 12.44 0.93 31.44
CA VAL A 98 11.26 1.59 32.03
C VAL A 98 9.96 0.96 31.47
N PRO A 99 8.98 0.60 32.33
CA PRO A 99 7.70 0.08 31.90
C PRO A 99 6.91 1.06 31.01
N LEU A 100 6.06 0.53 30.11
CA LEU A 100 5.28 1.36 29.18
C LEU A 100 4.32 2.33 29.88
N ARG A 101 3.72 1.92 31.01
CA ARG A 101 2.84 2.77 31.83
C ARG A 101 3.58 3.95 32.45
N ASP A 102 4.80 3.72 32.89
CA ASP A 102 5.65 4.77 33.46
C ASP A 102 6.12 5.73 32.38
N CYS A 103 6.39 5.22 31.17
CA CYS A 103 6.65 6.06 30.00
C CYS A 103 5.46 6.98 29.68
N GLU A 104 4.23 6.45 29.68
CA GLU A 104 3.00 7.24 29.49
C GLU A 104 2.87 8.35 30.54
N ALA A 105 3.07 8.02 31.82
CA ALA A 105 3.03 8.98 32.91
C ALA A 105 4.11 10.07 32.77
N ARG A 106 5.34 9.70 32.41
CA ARG A 106 6.45 10.64 32.16
C ARG A 106 6.14 11.55 30.98
N VAL A 107 5.60 11.02 29.88
CA VAL A 107 5.22 11.84 28.72
C VAL A 107 4.18 12.88 29.12
N LYS A 108 3.11 12.47 29.81
CA LYS A 108 2.03 13.36 30.24
C LYS A 108 2.51 14.46 31.20
N LYS A 109 3.53 14.19 32.01
CA LYS A 109 4.11 15.14 32.96
C LYS A 109 5.06 16.15 32.29
N HIS A 110 5.92 15.68 31.39
CA HIS A 110 7.00 16.49 30.81
C HIS A 110 6.64 17.16 29.48
N TYR A 111 5.59 16.68 28.80
CA TYR A 111 5.16 17.18 27.50
C TYR A 111 3.66 17.49 27.52
N LYS A 112 3.23 18.48 26.73
CA LYS A 112 1.81 18.86 26.55
C LYS A 112 1.05 17.86 25.66
N THR A 113 1.37 16.57 25.75
CA THR A 113 0.84 15.51 24.89
C THR A 113 0.50 14.30 25.74
N SER A 114 -0.59 13.63 25.36
CA SER A 114 -0.98 12.33 25.90
C SER A 114 -0.84 11.28 24.80
N LEU A 115 -0.08 10.22 25.08
CA LEU A 115 0.15 9.08 24.19
C LEU A 115 -0.36 7.83 24.89
N SER A 116 -1.19 7.03 24.22
CA SER A 116 -1.63 5.75 24.79
C SER A 116 -0.48 4.75 24.90
N VAL A 117 -0.60 3.81 25.83
CA VAL A 117 0.36 2.70 25.99
C VAL A 117 0.64 1.97 24.67
N ASP A 118 -0.38 1.73 23.85
CA ASP A 118 -0.22 1.08 22.53
C ASP A 118 0.53 1.97 21.53
N ALA A 119 0.32 3.29 21.57
CA ALA A 119 1.06 4.23 20.73
C ALA A 119 2.55 4.24 21.12
N ILE A 120 2.85 4.26 22.41
CA ILE A 120 4.22 4.17 22.94
C ILE A 120 4.88 2.84 22.54
N ARG A 121 4.15 1.73 22.68
CA ARG A 121 4.65 0.41 22.25
C ARG A 121 5.05 0.43 20.77
N ARG A 122 4.19 0.95 19.88
CA ARG A 122 4.51 1.05 18.44
C ARG A 122 5.72 1.94 18.15
N LEU A 123 5.78 3.12 18.77
CA LEU A 123 6.87 4.09 18.54
C LEU A 123 8.24 3.64 19.07
N THR A 124 8.27 2.62 19.92
CA THR A 124 9.49 2.11 20.57
C THR A 124 9.94 0.75 20.03
N GLN A 125 9.13 0.10 19.18
CA GLN A 125 9.45 -1.18 18.51
C GLN A 125 9.99 -1.01 17.09
N GLU A 126 9.84 0.18 16.49
CA GLU A 126 10.50 0.60 15.25
C GLU A 126 11.91 1.13 15.53
#